data_AF-A0A6I2VPF9-F1
#
_entry.id   AF-A0A6I2VPF9-F1
#
_cell.length_a   1.000
_cell.length_b   1.000
_cell.length_c   1.000
_cell.angle_alpha   90.00
_cell.angle_beta   90.00
_cell.angle_gamma   90.00
#
_symmetry.space_group_name_H-M   'P 1'
#
loop_
_entity.id
_entity.type
_entity.pdbx_description
1 polymer ?
#
loop_
_entity_poly.entity_id
_entity_poly.type
_entity_poly.pdbx_seq_one_letter_code
_entity_poly.pdbx_strand_id
1 'polypeptide(L)'
;MLGLDTNVLVYAHRAELPEFGVARRLISDLLSGKEKVGFTHTVLHEFIATVTNAGKFPRPSTMTEALAQINYWLAAPNASVINATLDHFETLSELTKSGDFNGQKIYDAQIAAVCIGNKVSEFLTNDSGFEKFTQLRIRNPFTGPLKWEPTDEFLWHGPVDPNLDVDESISQMYEEMMANDFMTKDED
;
A
#
# COMPACT_ATOMS: atom_id res chain seq x y z
N MET A 1 -6.39 3.09 14.19
CA MET A 1 -6.50 2.23 12.99
C MET A 1 -5.85 2.98 11.85
N LEU A 2 -4.96 2.34 11.10
CA LEU A 2 -4.32 2.90 9.92
C LEU A 2 -5.07 2.48 8.66
N GLY A 3 -5.20 3.37 7.68
CA GLY A 3 -5.73 3.07 6.36
C GLY A 3 -4.60 3.03 5.33
N LEU A 4 -4.68 2.11 4.37
CA LEU A 4 -3.73 2.01 3.27
C LEU A 4 -4.37 2.44 1.96
N ASP A 5 -3.62 3.16 1.14
CA ASP A 5 -3.99 3.51 -0.22
C ASP A 5 -3.55 2.47 -1.25
N THR A 6 -4.18 2.51 -2.42
CA THR A 6 -3.89 1.60 -3.53
C THR A 6 -2.44 1.71 -4.01
N ASN A 7 -1.86 2.91 -4.05
CA ASN A 7 -0.46 3.05 -4.48
C ASN A 7 0.49 2.26 -3.56
N VAL A 8 0.27 2.26 -2.24
CA VAL A 8 1.07 1.51 -1.27
C VAL A 8 0.96 0.00 -1.55
N LEU A 9 -0.25 -0.48 -1.82
CA LEU A 9 -0.49 -1.90 -2.14
C LEU A 9 0.16 -2.31 -3.46
N VAL A 10 0.07 -1.45 -4.48
CA VAL A 10 0.68 -1.68 -5.79
C VAL A 10 2.20 -1.71 -5.66
N TYR A 11 2.79 -0.75 -4.94
CA TYR A 11 4.23 -0.73 -4.69
C TYR A 11 4.68 -2.00 -3.98
N ALA A 12 3.98 -2.45 -2.93
CA ALA A 12 4.35 -3.67 -2.21
C ALA A 12 4.21 -4.96 -3.04
N HIS A 13 3.38 -4.96 -4.09
CA HIS A 13 3.15 -6.12 -4.95
C HIS A 13 4.06 -6.17 -6.19
N ARG A 14 4.52 -5.02 -6.67
CA ARG A 14 5.25 -4.90 -7.94
C ARG A 14 6.74 -4.67 -7.70
N ALA A 15 7.50 -5.76 -7.71
CA ALA A 15 8.94 -5.75 -7.50
C ALA A 15 9.68 -4.83 -8.47
N GLU A 16 9.19 -4.56 -9.67
CA GLU A 16 9.87 -3.65 -10.60
C GLU A 16 9.76 -2.15 -10.23
N LEU A 17 8.94 -1.79 -9.25
CA LEU A 17 8.73 -0.39 -8.86
C LEU A 17 9.77 0.06 -7.82
N PRO A 18 10.34 1.28 -7.93
CA PRO A 18 11.36 1.77 -7.00
C PRO A 18 10.93 1.76 -5.53
N GLU A 19 9.63 1.96 -5.25
CA GLU A 19 9.08 2.01 -3.90
C GLU A 19 8.83 0.62 -3.29
N PHE A 20 9.01 -0.47 -4.05
CA PHE A 20 8.67 -1.83 -3.63
C PHE A 20 9.26 -2.21 -2.29
N GLY A 21 10.57 -2.00 -2.11
CA GLY A 21 11.24 -2.37 -0.88
C GLY A 21 10.66 -1.70 0.35
N VAL A 22 10.42 -0.39 0.26
CA VAL A 22 9.83 0.40 1.34
C VAL A 22 8.39 -0.03 1.60
N ALA A 23 7.59 -0.20 0.54
CA ALA A 23 6.18 -0.57 0.66
C ALA A 23 6.00 -1.97 1.24
N ARG A 24 6.82 -2.94 0.82
CA ARG A 24 6.76 -4.32 1.31
C ARG A 24 7.12 -4.40 2.80
N ARG A 25 8.22 -3.76 3.22
CA ARG A 25 8.60 -3.68 4.64
C ARG A 25 7.51 -2.99 5.45
N LEU A 26 7.01 -1.85 4.98
CA LEU A 26 5.94 -1.13 5.64
C LEU A 26 4.72 -2.02 5.88
N ILE A 27 4.22 -2.72 4.86
CA ILE A 27 3.05 -3.59 5.00
C ILE A 27 3.36 -4.75 5.95
N SER A 28 4.54 -5.38 5.84
CA SER A 28 4.95 -6.45 6.75
C SER A 28 4.98 -6.00 8.22
N ASP A 29 5.60 -4.84 8.50
CA ASP A 29 5.68 -4.25 9.83
C ASP A 29 4.28 -3.88 10.38
N LEU A 30 3.39 -3.38 9.50
CA LEU A 30 2.02 -3.05 9.88
C LEU A 30 1.18 -4.29 10.20
N LEU A 31 1.27 -5.34 9.39
CA LEU A 31 0.46 -6.56 9.54
C LEU A 31 0.98 -7.50 10.63
N SER A 32 2.25 -7.39 11.02
CA SER A 32 2.82 -8.06 12.21
C SER A 32 2.63 -7.28 13.51
N GLY A 33 2.24 -6.00 13.41
CA GLY A 33 2.08 -5.08 14.53
C GLY A 33 0.77 -5.24 15.32
N LYS A 34 0.59 -4.37 16.33
CA LYS A 34 -0.63 -4.34 17.18
C LYS A 34 -1.70 -3.37 16.67
N GLU A 35 -1.31 -2.40 15.85
CA GLU A 35 -2.21 -1.37 15.34
C GLU A 35 -3.16 -1.99 14.30
N LYS A 36 -4.45 -1.63 14.33
CA LYS A 36 -5.41 -2.16 13.33
C LYS A 36 -5.12 -1.56 11.96
N VAL A 37 -5.20 -2.37 10.91
CA VAL A 37 -5.06 -1.97 9.51
C VAL A 37 -6.40 -2.13 8.80
N GLY A 38 -6.86 -1.05 8.17
CA GLY A 38 -8.11 -0.98 7.44
C GLY A 38 -7.87 -0.84 5.93
N PHE A 39 -8.55 -1.68 5.16
CA PHE A 39 -8.60 -1.59 3.70
C PHE A 39 -10.00 -1.20 3.27
N THR A 40 -10.16 -0.19 2.43
CA THR A 40 -11.48 0.08 1.82
C THR A 40 -11.70 -0.89 0.66
N HIS A 41 -12.97 -1.22 0.35
CA HIS A 41 -13.26 -1.99 -0.86
C HIS A 41 -12.76 -1.29 -2.13
N THR A 42 -12.88 0.03 -2.21
CA THR A 42 -12.38 0.82 -3.35
C THR A 42 -10.89 0.61 -3.53
N VAL A 43 -10.10 0.68 -2.46
CA VAL A 43 -8.65 0.47 -2.51
C VAL A 43 -8.29 -0.93 -3.02
N LEU A 44 -8.98 -1.97 -2.52
CA LEU A 44 -8.75 -3.36 -2.94
C LEU A 44 -9.15 -3.59 -4.41
N HIS A 45 -10.26 -2.99 -4.86
CA HIS A 45 -10.70 -3.09 -6.24
C HIS A 45 -9.76 -2.36 -7.20
N GLU A 46 -9.29 -1.17 -6.83
CA GLU A 46 -8.33 -0.40 -7.63
C GLU A 46 -6.96 -1.09 -7.68
N PHE A 47 -6.56 -1.79 -6.61
CA PHE A 47 -5.39 -2.65 -6.60
C PHE A 47 -5.52 -3.74 -7.67
N ILE A 48 -6.61 -4.53 -7.63
CA ILE A 48 -6.88 -5.60 -8.61
C ILE A 48 -6.86 -5.03 -10.02
N ALA A 49 -7.63 -3.96 -10.27
CA ALA A 49 -7.72 -3.34 -11.59
C ALA A 49 -6.37 -2.81 -12.08
N THR A 50 -5.49 -2.36 -11.18
CA THR A 50 -4.18 -1.84 -11.54
C THR A 50 -3.18 -2.95 -11.84
N VAL A 51 -3.01 -3.93 -10.95
CA VAL A 51 -1.97 -4.97 -11.10
C VAL A 51 -2.29 -5.95 -12.22
N THR A 52 -3.57 -6.10 -12.60
CA THR A 52 -4.00 -6.98 -13.71
C THR A 52 -4.03 -6.27 -15.07
N ASN A 53 -3.71 -4.98 -15.13
CA ASN A 53 -3.80 -4.20 -16.36
C ASN A 53 -2.54 -4.36 -17.24
N ALA A 54 -2.68 -5.04 -18.38
CA ALA A 54 -1.61 -5.26 -19.36
C ALA A 54 -1.03 -3.98 -19.98
N GLY A 55 -1.75 -2.85 -19.92
CA GLY A 55 -1.25 -1.55 -20.35
C GLY A 55 -0.39 -0.84 -19.31
N LYS A 56 -0.43 -1.26 -18.03
CA LYS A 56 0.35 -0.67 -16.93
C LYS A 56 1.64 -1.43 -16.64
N PHE A 57 1.65 -2.75 -16.83
CA PHE A 57 2.79 -3.60 -16.50
C PHE A 57 3.16 -4.52 -17.66
N PRO A 58 4.46 -4.71 -17.97
CA PRO A 58 4.91 -5.65 -19.01
C PRO A 58 4.44 -7.09 -18.74
N ARG A 59 4.30 -7.44 -17.46
CA ARG A 59 3.79 -8.72 -16.97
C ARG A 59 2.73 -8.47 -15.91
N PRO A 60 1.47 -8.18 -16.29
CA PRO A 60 0.41 -7.96 -15.31
C PRO A 60 0.20 -9.23 -14.48
N SER A 61 -0.19 -9.05 -13.22
CA SER A 61 -0.66 -10.16 -12.39
C SER A 61 -1.90 -10.79 -13.01
N THR A 62 -2.06 -12.09 -12.83
CA THR A 62 -3.32 -12.79 -13.03
C THR A 62 -4.32 -12.41 -11.94
N MET A 63 -5.60 -12.66 -12.18
CA MET A 63 -6.64 -12.50 -11.16
C MET A 63 -6.36 -13.38 -9.93
N THR A 64 -5.86 -14.60 -10.14
CA THR A 64 -5.52 -15.53 -9.05
C THR A 64 -4.41 -14.96 -8.17
N GLU A 65 -3.34 -14.41 -8.75
CA GLU A 65 -2.24 -13.80 -8.00
C GLU A 65 -2.70 -12.56 -7.22
N ALA A 66 -3.51 -11.70 -7.84
CA ALA A 66 -4.05 -10.51 -7.18
C ALA A 66 -4.94 -10.87 -5.97
N LEU A 67 -5.82 -11.87 -6.12
CA LEU A 67 -6.69 -12.34 -5.03
C LEU A 67 -5.89 -13.06 -3.93
N ALA A 68 -4.88 -13.85 -4.30
CA ALA A 68 -3.99 -14.50 -3.34
C ALA A 68 -3.27 -13.45 -2.48
N GLN A 69 -2.77 -12.36 -3.08
CA GLN A 69 -2.12 -11.28 -2.34
C GLN A 69 -3.08 -10.57 -1.37
N ILE A 70 -4.31 -10.28 -1.80
CA ILE A 70 -5.34 -9.69 -0.92
C ILE A 70 -5.64 -10.62 0.25
N ASN A 71 -5.82 -11.92 -0.02
CA ASN A 71 -6.09 -12.91 1.02
C ASN A 71 -4.93 -13.02 2.01
N TYR A 72 -3.69 -12.93 1.54
CA TYR A 72 -2.50 -12.89 2.41
C TYR A 72 -2.54 -11.68 3.35
N TRP A 73 -2.81 -10.47 2.84
CA TRP A 73 -2.91 -9.29 3.69
C TRP A 73 -4.07 -9.37 4.70
N LEU A 74 -5.22 -9.88 4.27
CA LEU A 74 -6.41 -10.03 5.12
C LEU A 74 -6.32 -11.21 6.10
N ALA A 75 -5.35 -12.11 5.95
CA ALA A 75 -5.10 -13.18 6.91
C ALA A 75 -4.44 -12.67 8.20
N ALA A 76 -3.84 -11.48 8.18
CA ALA A 76 -3.27 -10.87 9.37
C ALA A 76 -4.36 -10.55 10.41
N PRO A 77 -4.15 -10.89 11.71
CA PRO A 77 -5.19 -10.78 12.73
C PRO A 77 -5.62 -9.34 13.04
N ASN A 78 -4.81 -8.35 12.68
CA ASN A 78 -5.09 -6.93 12.84
C ASN A 78 -5.60 -6.26 11.55
N ALA A 79 -5.72 -7.00 10.44
CA ALA A 79 -6.22 -6.50 9.16
C ALA A 79 -7.73 -6.72 9.02
N SER A 80 -8.41 -5.76 8.40
CA SER A 80 -9.84 -5.88 8.09
C SER A 80 -10.27 -4.99 6.94
N VAL A 81 -11.33 -5.40 6.25
CA VAL A 81 -11.99 -4.53 5.27
C VAL A 81 -12.94 -3.59 6.01
N ILE A 82 -12.80 -2.28 5.76
CA ILE A 82 -13.65 -1.22 6.31
C ILE A 82 -14.65 -0.74 5.26
N ASN A 83 -15.86 -0.44 5.73
CA ASN A 83 -17.02 -0.15 4.90
C ASN A 83 -17.58 1.24 5.18
N ALA A 84 -18.36 1.76 4.25
CA ALA A 84 -19.12 2.98 4.46
C ALA A 84 -20.02 2.87 5.71
N THR A 85 -19.95 3.88 6.56
CA THR A 85 -20.81 4.06 7.72
C THR A 85 -22.15 4.68 7.32
N LEU A 86 -23.11 4.75 8.25
CA LEU A 86 -24.45 5.31 7.97
C LEU A 86 -24.40 6.80 7.57
N ASP A 87 -23.44 7.55 8.09
CA ASP A 87 -23.16 8.96 7.80
C ASP A 87 -22.24 9.17 6.59
N HIS A 88 -21.92 8.11 5.82
CA HIS A 88 -20.99 8.18 4.69
C HIS A 88 -21.38 9.24 3.67
N PHE A 89 -22.67 9.32 3.29
CA PHE A 89 -23.12 10.28 2.28
C PHE A 89 -23.02 11.73 2.78
N GLU A 90 -23.29 11.97 4.06
CA GLU A 90 -23.12 13.29 4.67
C GLU A 90 -21.65 13.69 4.68
N THR A 91 -20.77 12.80 5.16
CA THR A 91 -19.32 12.99 5.16
C THR A 91 -18.79 13.26 3.75
N LEU A 92 -19.15 12.42 2.77
CA LEU A 92 -18.75 12.58 1.37
C LEU A 92 -19.25 13.91 0.78
N SER A 93 -20.50 14.27 1.06
CA SER A 93 -21.08 15.55 0.63
C SER A 93 -20.28 16.70 1.21
N GLU A 94 -19.89 16.65 2.48
CA GLU A 94 -19.06 17.69 3.11
C GLU A 94 -17.67 17.80 2.51
N LEU A 95 -16.97 16.68 2.31
CA LEU A 95 -15.64 16.67 1.70
C LEU A 95 -15.65 17.24 0.28
N THR A 96 -16.77 17.08 -0.45
CA THR A 96 -16.88 17.51 -1.85
C THR A 96 -17.38 18.95 -2.03
N LYS A 97 -17.89 19.62 -0.98
CA LYS A 97 -18.45 20.99 -1.06
C LYS A 97 -17.45 22.06 -1.50
N SER A 98 -16.17 21.90 -1.20
CA SER A 98 -15.15 22.96 -1.35
C SER A 98 -14.13 22.71 -2.46
N GLY A 99 -14.33 21.68 -3.31
CA GLY A 99 -13.36 21.29 -4.33
C GLY A 99 -13.97 20.86 -5.66
N ASP A 100 -13.12 20.80 -6.68
CA ASP A 100 -13.48 20.29 -8.00
C ASP A 100 -13.41 18.75 -8.03
N PHE A 101 -14.42 18.11 -7.45
CA PHE A 101 -14.59 16.67 -7.44
C PHE A 101 -15.46 16.25 -8.64
N ASN A 102 -14.81 16.05 -9.78
CA ASN A 102 -15.44 15.57 -11.00
C ASN A 102 -14.81 14.26 -11.48
N GLY A 103 -15.64 13.43 -12.11
CA GLY A 103 -15.22 12.14 -12.66
C GLY A 103 -14.49 11.27 -11.65
N GLN A 104 -13.27 10.85 -11.98
CA GLN A 104 -12.49 9.87 -11.23
C GLN A 104 -12.06 10.36 -9.84
N LYS A 105 -12.01 11.69 -9.61
CA LYS A 105 -11.65 12.27 -8.31
C LYS A 105 -12.66 11.95 -7.19
N ILE A 106 -13.86 11.45 -7.54
CA ILE A 106 -14.85 11.05 -6.54
C ILE A 106 -14.40 9.81 -5.74
N TYR A 107 -13.55 8.95 -6.32
CA TYR A 107 -13.07 7.76 -5.64
C TYR A 107 -12.15 8.10 -4.45
N ASP A 108 -11.26 9.09 -4.58
CA ASP A 108 -10.46 9.59 -3.46
C ASP A 108 -11.36 10.11 -2.32
N ALA A 109 -12.41 10.86 -2.67
CA ALA A 109 -13.35 11.41 -1.69
C ALA A 109 -14.16 10.30 -1.01
N GLN A 110 -14.53 9.25 -1.76
CA GLN A 110 -15.18 8.06 -1.22
C GLN A 110 -14.27 7.34 -0.23
N ILE A 111 -13.01 7.10 -0.58
CA ILE A 111 -12.01 6.47 0.29
C ILE A 111 -11.84 7.30 1.56
N ALA A 112 -11.62 8.62 1.43
CA ALA A 112 -11.47 9.51 2.57
C ALA A 112 -12.70 9.51 3.48
N ALA A 113 -13.92 9.54 2.92
CA ALA A 113 -15.16 9.48 3.70
C ALA A 113 -15.31 8.15 4.46
N VAL A 114 -14.95 7.02 3.84
CA VAL A 114 -14.93 5.71 4.54
C VAL A 114 -13.91 5.72 5.68
N CYS A 115 -12.70 6.24 5.44
CA CYS A 115 -11.66 6.34 6.45
C CYS A 115 -12.09 7.21 7.64
N ILE A 116 -12.67 8.38 7.38
CA ILE A 116 -13.16 9.31 8.41
C ILE A 116 -14.28 8.66 9.23
N GLY A 117 -15.30 8.08 8.58
CA GLY A 117 -16.41 7.41 9.28
C GLY A 117 -15.96 6.24 10.17
N ASN A 118 -14.91 5.52 9.76
CA ASN A 118 -14.32 4.44 10.54
C ASN A 118 -13.25 4.88 11.54
N LYS A 119 -13.03 6.19 11.72
CA LYS A 119 -12.03 6.77 12.63
C LYS A 119 -10.61 6.27 12.35
N VAL A 120 -10.27 6.16 11.07
CA VAL A 120 -8.89 5.95 10.64
C VAL A 120 -8.06 7.12 11.15
N SER A 121 -7.04 6.83 11.97
CA SER A 121 -6.21 7.82 12.62
C SER A 121 -5.14 8.38 11.69
N GLU A 122 -4.75 7.62 10.67
CA GLU A 122 -3.79 8.04 9.65
C GLU A 122 -3.99 7.19 8.39
N PHE A 123 -3.96 7.83 7.23
CA PHE A 123 -4.05 7.22 5.91
C PHE A 123 -2.70 7.32 5.21
N LEU A 124 -2.17 6.17 4.79
CA LEU A 124 -0.85 6.06 4.19
C LEU A 124 -0.98 6.06 2.67
N THR A 125 -0.37 7.05 2.02
CA THR A 125 -0.40 7.23 0.57
C THR A 125 0.81 8.01 0.08
N ASN A 126 1.24 7.76 -1.16
CA ASN A 126 2.19 8.60 -1.89
C ASN A 126 1.50 9.75 -2.69
N ASP A 127 0.16 9.85 -2.64
CA ASP A 127 -0.59 10.83 -3.41
C ASP A 127 -0.90 12.08 -2.56
N SER A 128 -0.22 13.18 -2.87
CA SER A 128 -0.48 14.50 -2.26
C SER A 128 -1.92 14.99 -2.48
N GLY A 129 -2.65 14.43 -3.44
CA GLY A 129 -4.06 14.70 -3.69
C GLY A 129 -4.97 14.43 -2.49
N PHE A 130 -4.55 13.59 -1.54
CA PHE A 130 -5.29 13.34 -0.30
C PHE A 130 -5.11 14.43 0.77
N GLU A 131 -4.08 15.29 0.68
CA GLU A 131 -3.83 16.35 1.66
C GLU A 131 -4.98 17.37 1.76
N LYS A 132 -5.81 17.46 0.72
CA LYS A 132 -7.03 18.29 0.72
C LYS A 132 -8.08 17.84 1.75
N PHE A 133 -8.05 16.58 2.19
CA PHE A 133 -8.97 16.04 3.18
C PHE A 133 -8.45 16.30 4.59
N THR A 134 -8.55 17.54 5.05
CA THR A 134 -7.96 17.99 6.34
C THR A 134 -8.48 17.27 7.59
N GLN A 135 -9.61 16.57 7.49
CA GLN A 135 -10.18 15.73 8.56
C GLN A 135 -9.47 14.36 8.69
N LEU A 136 -8.64 13.99 7.70
CA LEU A 136 -7.91 12.74 7.64
C LEU A 136 -6.41 13.03 7.65
N ARG A 137 -5.71 12.51 8.66
CA ARG A 137 -4.25 12.68 8.74
C ARG A 137 -3.59 11.83 7.66
N ILE A 138 -2.77 12.45 6.82
CA ILE A 138 -2.03 11.79 5.74
C ILE A 138 -0.59 11.54 6.16
N ARG A 139 -0.05 10.35 5.86
CA ARG A 139 1.38 10.05 5.97
C ARG A 139 1.89 9.49 4.65
N ASN A 140 2.92 10.11 4.09
CA ASN A 140 3.69 9.54 3.01
C ASN A 140 4.85 8.71 3.58
N PRO A 141 4.85 7.37 3.44
CA PRO A 141 5.91 6.52 3.98
C PRO A 141 7.19 6.51 3.11
N PHE A 142 7.18 7.16 1.93
CA PHE A 142 8.25 7.10 0.93
C PHE A 142 9.17 8.33 0.94
N THR A 143 8.96 9.31 1.82
CA THR A 143 9.72 10.56 1.88
C THR A 143 11.02 10.48 2.72
N GLY A 144 11.60 9.28 2.86
CA GLY A 144 12.82 9.01 3.64
C GLY A 144 14.05 8.60 2.81
N PRO A 145 15.23 8.42 3.44
CA PRO A 145 16.48 8.09 2.73
C PRO A 145 16.57 6.64 2.24
N LEU A 146 15.60 5.78 2.57
CA LEU A 146 15.54 4.40 2.11
C LEU A 146 15.29 4.38 0.60
N LYS A 147 16.33 4.05 -0.17
CA LYS A 147 16.22 3.73 -1.59
C LYS A 147 16.32 2.23 -1.72
N TRP A 148 15.33 1.63 -2.37
CA TRP A 148 15.44 0.26 -2.83
C TRP A 148 15.99 0.25 -4.25
N GLU A 149 17.02 -0.54 -4.51
CA GLU A 149 17.53 -0.79 -5.85
C GLU A 149 17.26 -2.25 -6.23
N PRO A 150 16.54 -2.53 -7.34
CA PRO A 150 16.35 -3.88 -7.84
C PRO A 150 17.70 -4.53 -8.16
N THR A 151 17.95 -5.73 -7.66
CA THR A 151 19.00 -6.62 -8.18
C THR A 151 18.43 -7.53 -9.27
N ASP A 152 19.27 -8.03 -10.18
CA ASP A 152 18.84 -8.99 -11.22
C ASP A 152 18.18 -10.26 -10.65
N GLU A 153 18.53 -10.65 -9.41
CA GLU A 153 17.87 -11.74 -8.66
C GLU A 153 16.42 -11.41 -8.26
N PHE A 154 16.08 -10.14 -8.09
CA PHE A 154 14.74 -9.66 -7.70
C PHE A 154 13.91 -9.06 -8.83
N LEU A 155 14.50 -8.92 -10.03
CA LEU A 155 13.74 -8.68 -11.26
C LEU A 155 12.90 -9.92 -11.59
N TRP A 156 11.76 -10.05 -10.91
CA TRP A 156 10.74 -11.07 -11.12
C TRP A 156 10.70 -11.69 -12.54
N HIS A 157 11.27 -12.89 -12.69
CA HIS A 157 11.37 -13.56 -13.99
C HIS A 157 10.23 -14.53 -14.31
N GLY A 158 9.32 -14.83 -13.37
CA GLY A 158 8.25 -15.82 -13.55
C GLY A 158 7.59 -16.18 -12.21
N PRO A 159 6.57 -17.07 -12.21
CA PRO A 159 5.74 -17.33 -11.03
C PRO A 159 6.60 -17.80 -9.86
N VAL A 160 6.31 -17.30 -8.66
CA VAL A 160 6.95 -17.77 -7.43
C VAL A 160 6.66 -19.26 -7.38
N ASP A 161 7.65 -20.08 -7.07
CA ASP A 161 7.33 -21.34 -6.44
C ASP A 161 6.40 -21.01 -5.25
N PRO A 162 5.17 -21.54 -5.19
CA PRO A 162 4.24 -21.24 -4.09
C PRO A 162 4.78 -21.66 -2.72
N ASN A 163 5.93 -22.36 -2.68
CA ASN A 163 6.67 -22.71 -1.47
C ASN A 163 7.93 -21.86 -1.24
N LEU A 164 8.29 -20.94 -2.15
CA LEU A 164 9.37 -19.98 -1.89
C LEU A 164 8.84 -18.96 -0.90
N ASP A 165 9.38 -18.96 0.31
CA ASP A 165 9.17 -17.87 1.24
C ASP A 165 10.00 -16.67 0.77
N VAL A 166 9.41 -15.91 -0.15
CA VAL A 166 9.99 -14.67 -0.67
C VAL A 166 10.20 -13.65 0.46
N ASP A 167 9.44 -13.75 1.56
CA ASP A 167 9.64 -12.90 2.73
C ASP A 167 10.92 -13.28 3.48
N GLU A 168 11.27 -14.56 3.58
CA GLU A 168 12.53 -15.01 4.22
C GLU A 168 13.76 -14.58 3.39
N SER A 169 13.74 -14.80 2.07
CA SER A 169 14.85 -14.44 1.18
C SER A 169 15.07 -12.92 1.08
N ILE A 170 13.99 -12.13 1.01
CA ILE A 170 14.09 -10.68 0.99
C ILE A 170 14.50 -10.13 2.35
N SER A 171 13.96 -10.66 3.45
CA SER A 171 14.30 -10.20 4.80
C SER A 171 15.78 -10.46 5.12
N GLN A 172 16.32 -11.63 4.76
CA GLN A 172 17.75 -11.92 4.89
C GLN A 172 18.61 -10.95 4.08
N MET A 173 18.26 -10.70 2.81
CA MET A 173 19.00 -9.75 1.97
C MET A 173 18.93 -8.32 2.52
N TYR A 174 17.80 -7.87 3.05
CA TYR A 174 17.70 -6.56 3.70
C TYR A 174 18.47 -6.49 5.01
N GLU A 175 18.46 -7.54 5.83
CA GLU A 175 19.29 -7.59 7.02
C GLU A 175 20.78 -7.50 6.65
N GLU A 176 21.21 -8.19 5.60
CA GLU A 176 22.57 -8.08 5.05
C GLU A 176 22.88 -6.70 4.48
N MET A 177 21.96 -6.10 3.72
CA MET A 177 22.13 -4.77 3.13
C MET A 177 22.17 -3.68 4.22
N MET A 178 21.28 -3.75 5.21
CA MET A 178 21.27 -2.83 6.35
C MET A 178 22.50 -3.05 7.26
N ALA A 179 22.97 -4.29 7.42
CA ALA A 179 24.21 -4.57 8.14
C ALA A 179 25.43 -3.97 7.43
N ASN A 180 25.45 -3.99 6.08
CA ASN A 180 26.54 -3.41 5.28
C ASN A 180 26.51 -1.87 5.25
N ASP A 181 25.33 -1.24 5.26
CA ASP A 181 25.19 0.23 5.29
C ASP A 181 25.57 0.85 6.66
N PHE A 182 25.59 0.05 7.72
CA PHE A 182 26.14 0.46 9.03
C PHE A 182 27.66 0.31 9.12
N MET A 183 28.30 -0.49 8.26
CA MET A 183 29.76 -0.67 8.24
C MET A 183 30.50 0.40 7.42
N THR A 184 29.79 1.21 6.62
CA THR A 184 30.40 2.28 5.79
C THR A 184 30.39 3.67 6.45
N LYS A 185 29.97 3.79 7.71
CA LYS A 185 29.91 5.06 8.45
C LYS A 185 31.04 5.31 9.46
N ASP A 186 32.01 4.41 9.57
CA ASP A 186 33.16 4.55 10.50
C ASP A 186 34.52 4.76 9.81
N GLU A 187 34.56 5.09 8.51
CA GLU A 187 35.80 5.55 7.85
C GLU A 187 35.56 6.83 7.04
N ASP A 188 35.66 7.97 7.73
CA ASP A 188 36.44 9.19 7.41
C ASP A 188 35.90 10.46 8.10
#